data_AF-R6QIY0-F1
#
_entry.id   AF-R6QIY0-F1
#
_cell.length_a   1.000
_cell.length_b   1.000
_cell.length_c   1.000
_cell.angle_alpha   90.00
_cell.angle_beta   90.00
_cell.angle_gamma   90.00
#
_symmetry.space_group_name_H-M   'P 1'
#
loop_
_entity.id
_entity.type
_entity.pdbx_description
1 polymer ?
#
loop_
_entity_poly.entity_id
_entity_poly.type
_entity_poly.pdbx_seq_one_letter_code
_entity_poly.pdbx_strand_id
1 'polypeptide(L)'
;MGIEMNKANSLEFTLAIGCALNCNYCPQEKLINRYKEHKCKVMEFDTFTKALTRIKPGGGVIISGMVEPFHNPNCAKMIKYAYENGYKVRLFTSLTGVTDEDIDIIKNVELDEFTIHIPDEQYNSKFNITEEYLRIFDRVQALFKDRISAYSVHGKIHKEMTGRILKNKPIANVMFDRAGNLEKQGLLHKNAKGKIRCMAGSKTNIGIWTPEVLPDGTVTLCCMDYGMKHVLGNIVKQSWEDIYAGAEYQKILKGFEDETIDILCRNCTGAVGLEELPSSVLKQAVSDYKVNGRLETELERIAGKIADSDNICVFGLGRMFTDQYFYLLWNTAINANVFSDNNEAIWNTRINDITCIEPSQLSEYNNLLVVTFVKNDFAIRNRLKNLGITNIISIMEIYDAINR
;
A
#
# COMPACT_ATOMS: atom_id res chain seq x y z
N MET A 1 0.65 -23.02 7.01
CA MET A 1 0.96 -21.80 6.24
C MET A 1 2.31 -22.04 5.58
N GLY A 2 2.34 -22.27 4.26
CA GLY A 2 3.55 -22.57 3.47
C GLY A 2 3.85 -21.48 2.44
N ILE A 3 3.60 -20.22 2.81
CA ILE A 3 4.00 -19.07 2.00
C ILE A 3 5.48 -18.86 2.33
N GLU A 4 6.37 -18.82 1.33
CA GLU A 4 7.78 -18.48 1.53
C GLU A 4 7.91 -17.26 2.46
N MET A 5 8.30 -17.52 3.71
CA MET A 5 8.50 -16.51 4.75
C MET A 5 9.87 -15.87 4.66
N ASN A 6 10.84 -16.55 4.03
CA ASN A 6 11.54 -16.15 2.83
C ASN A 6 12.04 -14.69 2.78
N LYS A 7 11.08 -13.85 2.40
CA LYS A 7 11.29 -12.53 1.84
C LYS A 7 10.07 -11.67 2.10
N ALA A 8 10.28 -10.35 2.18
CA ALA A 8 9.22 -9.37 2.31
C ALA A 8 8.40 -9.30 1.01
N ASN A 9 7.09 -9.08 1.13
CA ASN A 9 6.25 -8.76 -0.04
C ASN A 9 6.53 -7.34 -0.56
N SER A 10 6.85 -6.43 0.37
CA SER A 10 7.24 -5.05 0.09
C SER A 10 8.08 -4.46 1.21
N LEU A 11 8.89 -3.47 0.84
CA LEU A 11 9.59 -2.58 1.76
C LEU A 11 9.46 -1.14 1.25
N GLU A 12 9.34 -0.20 2.19
CA GLU A 12 9.44 1.25 1.95
C GLU A 12 10.83 1.73 2.35
N PHE A 13 11.39 2.69 1.61
CA PHE A 13 12.78 3.10 1.73
C PHE A 13 12.91 4.60 2.00
N THR A 14 13.43 4.93 3.18
CA THR A 14 13.92 6.26 3.55
C THR A 14 15.37 6.36 3.08
N LEU A 15 15.59 6.96 1.92
CA LEU A 15 16.91 6.99 1.28
C LEU A 15 17.90 7.98 1.91
N ALA A 16 17.43 8.88 2.77
CA ALA A 16 18.25 9.85 3.49
C ALA A 16 17.56 10.26 4.81
N ILE A 17 18.34 10.75 5.78
CA ILE A 17 17.83 11.29 7.04
C ILE A 17 17.83 12.81 7.00
N GLY A 18 16.66 13.38 7.33
CA GLY A 18 16.42 14.80 7.31
C GLY A 18 15.87 15.29 5.98
N CYS A 19 14.88 16.17 6.03
CA CYS A 19 14.21 16.71 4.85
C CYS A 19 14.17 18.24 4.87
N ALA A 20 14.69 18.86 3.81
CA ALA A 20 14.72 20.30 3.62
C ALA A 20 13.32 20.96 3.59
N LEU A 21 12.28 20.23 3.18
CA LEU A 21 10.90 20.77 3.13
C LEU A 21 10.37 21.14 4.52
N ASN A 22 10.87 20.51 5.58
CA ASN A 22 10.53 20.82 6.98
C ASN A 22 9.02 21.02 7.21
N CYS A 23 8.20 20.07 6.71
CA CYS A 23 6.75 20.14 6.77
C CYS A 23 6.22 20.15 8.21
N ASN A 24 5.16 20.92 8.45
CA ASN A 24 4.55 21.06 9.78
C ASN A 24 3.99 19.74 10.34
N TYR A 25 3.62 18.81 9.46
CA TYR A 25 3.03 17.51 9.77
C TYR A 25 4.01 16.34 9.55
N CYS A 26 5.33 16.64 9.55
CA CYS A 26 6.38 15.65 9.44
C CYS A 26 7.30 15.66 10.69
N PRO A 27 7.36 14.57 11.50
CA PRO A 27 8.18 14.47 12.72
C PRO A 27 9.68 14.28 12.44
N GLN A 28 10.24 15.10 11.55
CA GLN A 28 11.66 15.05 11.14
C GLN A 28 12.61 15.16 12.33
N GLU A 29 12.39 16.12 13.22
CA GLU A 29 13.26 16.33 14.39
C GLU A 29 13.31 15.07 15.27
N LYS A 30 12.16 14.41 15.48
CA LYS A 30 12.08 13.18 16.27
C LYS A 30 12.90 12.06 15.64
N LEU A 31 12.77 11.86 14.32
CA LEU A 31 13.56 10.86 13.59
C LEU A 31 15.05 11.17 13.62
N ILE A 32 15.45 12.41 13.30
CA ILE A 32 16.86 12.84 13.30
C ILE A 32 17.48 12.60 14.69
N ASN A 33 16.77 12.97 15.75
CA ASN A 33 17.25 12.82 17.12
C ASN A 33 17.37 11.35 17.54
N ARG A 34 16.46 10.48 17.10
CA ARG A 34 16.54 9.04 17.38
C ARG A 34 17.62 8.34 16.55
N TYR A 35 17.80 8.78 15.32
CA TYR A 35 18.77 8.19 14.40
C TYR A 35 20.20 8.76 14.57
N LYS A 36 20.41 9.76 15.43
CA LYS A 36 21.69 10.48 15.58
C LYS A 36 22.92 9.58 15.83
N GLU A 37 22.73 8.42 16.46
CA GLU A 37 23.80 7.46 16.78
C GLU A 37 24.21 6.60 15.58
N HIS A 38 23.39 6.58 14.54
CA HIS A 38 23.66 5.88 13.29
C HIS A 38 24.53 6.75 12.38
N LYS A 39 25.61 6.17 11.86
CA LYS A 39 26.61 6.91 11.08
C LYS A 39 26.18 7.20 9.63
N CYS A 40 25.39 6.31 9.04
CA CYS A 40 24.97 6.40 7.64
C CYS A 40 23.69 7.21 7.53
N LYS A 41 23.79 8.45 7.04
CA LYS A 41 22.65 9.37 6.86
C LYS A 41 22.05 9.36 5.46
N VAL A 42 22.78 8.85 4.47
CA VAL A 42 22.36 8.72 3.07
C VAL A 42 22.58 7.27 2.69
N MET A 43 21.54 6.62 2.19
CA MET A 43 21.59 5.20 1.86
C MET A 43 22.59 4.97 0.72
N GLU A 44 23.54 4.09 0.94
CA GLU A 44 24.47 3.68 -0.11
C GLU A 44 23.78 2.76 -1.12
N PHE A 45 24.22 2.80 -2.38
CA PHE A 45 23.67 1.96 -3.43
C PHE A 45 23.78 0.46 -3.08
N ASP A 46 24.89 0.04 -2.48
CA ASP A 46 25.10 -1.34 -2.03
C ASP A 46 24.15 -1.76 -0.89
N THR A 47 23.84 -0.86 0.05
CA THR A 47 22.84 -1.12 1.09
C THR A 47 21.47 -1.37 0.45
N PHE A 48 21.09 -0.52 -0.51
CA PHE A 48 19.83 -0.63 -1.22
C PHE A 48 19.73 -1.95 -2.00
N THR A 49 20.74 -2.30 -2.81
CA THR A 49 20.72 -3.55 -3.60
C THR A 49 20.68 -4.79 -2.71
N LYS A 50 21.43 -4.80 -1.59
CA LYS A 50 21.34 -5.88 -0.59
C LYS A 50 19.95 -5.99 0.00
N ALA A 51 19.32 -4.87 0.38
CA ALA A 51 17.96 -4.86 0.89
C ALA A 51 16.95 -5.40 -0.14
N LEU A 52 17.09 -5.05 -1.42
CA LEU A 52 16.23 -5.57 -2.48
C LEU A 52 16.23 -7.09 -2.57
N THR A 53 17.38 -7.75 -2.33
CA THR A 53 17.45 -9.24 -2.36
C THR A 53 16.53 -9.91 -1.34
N ARG A 54 16.09 -9.17 -0.31
CA ARG A 54 15.15 -9.63 0.74
C ARG A 54 13.69 -9.42 0.37
N ILE A 55 13.39 -8.90 -0.81
CA ILE A 55 12.03 -8.71 -1.33
C ILE A 55 11.73 -9.82 -2.33
N LYS A 56 10.49 -10.34 -2.30
CA LYS A 56 10.05 -11.38 -3.26
C LYS A 56 10.17 -10.87 -4.71
N PRO A 57 10.42 -11.75 -5.69
CA PRO A 57 10.31 -11.39 -7.10
C PRO A 57 8.94 -10.75 -7.40
N GLY A 58 8.92 -9.63 -8.13
CA GLY A 58 7.69 -8.87 -8.39
C GLY A 58 7.11 -8.14 -7.15
N GLY A 59 7.81 -8.19 -6.02
CA GLY A 59 7.46 -7.46 -4.80
C GLY A 59 7.59 -5.95 -4.97
N GLY A 60 6.95 -5.19 -4.09
CA GLY A 60 6.91 -3.73 -4.23
C GLY A 60 8.07 -3.05 -3.51
N VAL A 61 8.68 -2.09 -4.20
CA VAL A 61 9.73 -1.22 -3.68
C VAL A 61 9.16 0.18 -3.64
N ILE A 62 8.93 0.71 -2.44
CA ILE A 62 8.32 2.02 -2.28
C ILE A 62 9.44 3.02 -1.96
N ILE A 63 9.75 3.88 -2.93
CA ILE A 63 10.71 4.97 -2.79
C ILE A 63 9.95 6.20 -2.32
N SER A 64 10.02 6.40 -1.01
CA SER A 64 9.23 7.36 -0.25
C SER A 64 9.89 7.49 1.12
N GLY A 65 9.22 7.01 2.16
CA GLY A 65 9.68 6.99 3.51
C GLY A 65 9.48 8.33 4.21
N MET A 66 10.42 8.62 5.08
CA MET A 66 10.40 9.73 6.00
C MET A 66 11.28 10.88 5.50
N VAL A 67 11.38 11.06 4.18
CA VAL A 67 12.24 12.06 3.54
C VAL A 67 11.76 12.38 2.11
N GLU A 68 12.26 13.45 1.51
CA GLU A 68 12.27 13.59 0.05
C GLU A 68 13.34 12.65 -0.55
N PRO A 69 12.96 11.61 -1.33
CA PRO A 69 13.90 10.60 -1.78
C PRO A 69 15.10 11.15 -2.57
N PHE A 70 14.93 12.22 -3.35
CA PHE A 70 15.99 12.82 -4.16
C PHE A 70 17.03 13.63 -3.35
N HIS A 71 16.89 13.72 -2.03
CA HIS A 71 18.03 14.09 -1.18
C HIS A 71 19.14 13.03 -1.18
N ASN A 72 18.86 11.82 -1.66
CA ASN A 72 19.88 10.86 -2.03
C ASN A 72 20.29 11.05 -3.51
N PRO A 73 21.55 11.39 -3.82
CA PRO A 73 22.00 11.63 -5.20
C PRO A 73 21.96 10.38 -6.09
N ASN A 74 21.75 9.20 -5.52
CA ASN A 74 21.59 7.94 -6.26
C ASN A 74 20.12 7.51 -6.41
N CYS A 75 19.14 8.33 -5.97
CA CYS A 75 17.71 7.99 -5.98
C CYS A 75 17.23 7.52 -7.37
N ALA A 76 17.49 8.30 -8.42
CA ALA A 76 17.09 7.94 -9.79
C ALA A 76 17.70 6.59 -10.24
N LYS A 77 18.97 6.35 -9.91
CA LYS A 77 19.68 5.10 -10.23
C LYS A 77 19.10 3.92 -9.46
N MET A 78 18.75 4.10 -8.18
CA MET A 78 18.09 3.08 -7.35
C MET A 78 16.70 2.72 -7.89
N ILE A 79 15.90 3.72 -8.28
CA ILE A 79 14.59 3.53 -8.91
C ILE A 79 14.73 2.70 -10.19
N LYS A 80 15.63 3.11 -11.10
CA LYS A 80 15.88 2.40 -12.36
C LYS A 80 16.36 0.97 -12.10
N TYR A 81 17.30 0.78 -11.19
CA TYR A 81 17.81 -0.54 -10.84
C TYR A 81 16.72 -1.47 -10.30
N ALA A 82 15.87 -0.99 -9.38
CA ALA A 82 14.77 -1.78 -8.86
C ALA A 82 13.79 -2.19 -9.98
N TYR A 83 13.44 -1.27 -10.86
CA TYR A 83 12.57 -1.55 -12.01
C TYR A 83 13.18 -2.60 -12.96
N GLU A 84 14.45 -2.43 -13.36
CA GLU A 84 15.14 -3.35 -14.27
C GLU A 84 15.33 -4.76 -13.68
N ASN A 85 15.27 -4.90 -12.36
CA ASN A 85 15.30 -6.20 -11.66
C ASN A 85 13.89 -6.76 -11.36
N GLY A 86 12.85 -6.20 -12.00
CA GLY A 86 11.49 -6.75 -11.96
C GLY A 86 10.70 -6.41 -10.70
N TYR A 87 11.13 -5.44 -9.89
CA TYR A 87 10.34 -4.96 -8.75
C TYR A 87 9.27 -3.96 -9.20
N LYS A 88 8.15 -3.95 -8.46
CA LYS A 88 7.08 -2.96 -8.66
C LYS A 88 7.41 -1.69 -7.90
N VAL A 89 7.95 -0.70 -8.61
CA VAL A 89 8.43 0.54 -7.98
C VAL A 89 7.28 1.53 -7.81
N ARG A 90 7.17 2.10 -6.61
CA ARG A 90 6.29 3.23 -6.30
C ARG A 90 7.13 4.42 -5.88
N LEU A 91 6.78 5.62 -6.34
CA LEU A 91 7.52 6.84 -6.06
C LEU A 91 6.60 7.91 -5.46
N PHE A 92 7.02 8.44 -4.31
CA PHE A 92 6.41 9.60 -3.67
C PHE A 92 7.49 10.66 -3.50
N THR A 93 7.31 11.82 -4.11
CA THR A 93 8.35 12.87 -4.13
C THR A 93 7.72 14.26 -4.23
N SER A 94 8.37 15.24 -3.63
CA SER A 94 8.12 16.66 -3.79
C SER A 94 8.87 17.28 -4.98
N LEU A 95 9.67 16.49 -5.70
CA LEU A 95 10.57 16.92 -6.78
C LEU A 95 11.61 17.97 -6.35
N THR A 96 11.79 18.19 -5.05
CA THR A 96 12.75 19.17 -4.54
C THR A 96 14.16 18.60 -4.67
N GLY A 97 15.02 19.29 -5.41
CA GLY A 97 16.39 18.83 -5.70
C GLY A 97 16.49 17.84 -6.86
N VAL A 98 15.39 17.52 -7.55
CA VAL A 98 15.42 16.70 -8.77
C VAL A 98 16.10 17.46 -9.91
N THR A 99 17.01 16.79 -10.60
CA THR A 99 17.74 17.35 -11.74
C THR A 99 17.18 16.86 -13.08
N ASP A 100 17.65 17.46 -14.17
CA ASP A 100 17.32 16.95 -15.50
C ASP A 100 17.87 15.54 -15.76
N GLU A 101 19.04 15.21 -15.20
CA GLU A 101 19.66 13.90 -15.32
C GLU A 101 18.82 12.83 -14.62
N ASP A 102 18.31 13.12 -13.42
CA ASP A 102 17.42 12.22 -12.69
C ASP A 102 16.20 11.85 -13.52
N ILE A 103 15.54 12.84 -14.12
CA ILE A 103 14.38 12.65 -15.00
C ILE A 103 14.76 11.77 -16.20
N ASP A 104 15.92 12.01 -16.82
CA ASP A 104 16.37 11.21 -17.95
C ASP A 104 16.65 9.75 -17.61
N ILE A 105 17.11 9.48 -16.38
CA ILE A 105 17.32 8.12 -15.87
C ILE A 105 15.97 7.40 -15.69
N ILE A 106 14.96 8.06 -15.11
CA ILE A 106 13.70 7.40 -14.73
C ILE A 106 12.56 7.53 -15.74
N LYS A 107 12.71 8.32 -16.82
CA LYS A 107 11.63 8.57 -17.80
C LYS A 107 11.02 7.32 -18.43
N ASN A 108 11.78 6.22 -18.52
CA ASN A 108 11.31 4.95 -19.09
C ASN A 108 10.92 3.90 -18.02
N VAL A 109 10.96 4.26 -16.74
CA VAL A 109 10.51 3.38 -15.66
C VAL A 109 8.99 3.37 -15.63
N GLU A 110 8.40 2.16 -15.59
CA GLU A 110 6.98 1.99 -15.34
C GLU A 110 6.73 1.91 -13.84
N LEU A 111 6.29 3.03 -13.27
CA LEU A 111 5.95 3.14 -11.85
C LEU A 111 4.55 2.54 -11.61
N ASP A 112 4.44 1.62 -10.65
CA ASP A 112 3.17 1.05 -10.17
C ASP A 112 2.31 2.12 -9.47
N GLU A 113 2.98 3.14 -8.91
CA GLU A 113 2.35 4.35 -8.38
C GLU A 113 3.33 5.52 -8.42
N PHE A 114 2.86 6.69 -8.82
CA PHE A 114 3.65 7.92 -8.84
C PHE A 114 2.83 9.09 -8.27
N THR A 115 3.17 9.52 -7.06
CA THR A 115 2.50 10.64 -6.39
C THR A 115 3.45 11.81 -6.20
N ILE A 116 3.01 12.99 -6.64
CA ILE A 116 3.79 14.22 -6.52
C ILE A 116 3.23 15.08 -5.39
N HIS A 117 4.03 15.36 -4.37
CA HIS A 117 3.71 16.32 -3.33
C HIS A 117 3.95 17.74 -3.86
N ILE A 118 2.91 18.57 -3.83
CA ILE A 118 2.93 19.93 -4.38
C ILE A 118 2.77 20.98 -3.27
N PRO A 119 3.26 22.22 -3.50
CA PRO A 119 3.17 23.28 -2.50
C PRO A 119 1.74 23.72 -2.20
N ASP A 120 1.54 24.13 -0.95
CA ASP A 120 0.33 24.74 -0.43
C ASP A 120 0.52 26.24 -0.11
N GLU A 121 -0.55 27.03 -0.13
CA GLU A 121 -0.52 28.47 0.19
C GLU A 121 -0.22 28.76 1.67
N GLN A 122 -0.53 27.81 2.57
CA GLN A 122 -0.38 27.97 4.02
C GLN A 122 1.05 27.67 4.51
N TYR A 123 1.97 27.29 3.62
CA TYR A 123 3.33 26.94 3.98
C TYR A 123 3.40 25.76 4.99
N ASN A 124 2.42 24.86 4.94
CA ASN A 124 2.46 23.61 5.70
C ASN A 124 3.62 22.73 5.25
N SER A 125 4.04 22.87 3.99
CA SER A 125 5.27 22.34 3.43
C SER A 125 6.12 23.50 2.90
N LYS A 126 7.37 23.63 3.35
CA LYS A 126 8.20 24.81 3.07
C LYS A 126 8.95 24.67 1.74
N PHE A 127 8.18 24.60 0.65
CA PHE A 127 8.75 24.56 -0.69
C PHE A 127 9.47 25.86 -1.03
N ASN A 128 10.64 25.73 -1.64
CA ASN A 128 11.28 26.84 -2.34
C ASN A 128 10.86 26.81 -3.81
N ILE A 129 9.87 27.61 -4.18
CA ILE A 129 9.25 27.61 -5.52
C ILE A 129 10.05 28.53 -6.45
N THR A 130 11.15 28.01 -6.99
CA THR A 130 12.00 28.73 -7.97
C THR A 130 11.55 28.48 -9.40
N GLU A 131 12.04 29.28 -10.35
CA GLU A 131 11.82 29.01 -11.78
C GLU A 131 12.33 27.63 -12.20
N GLU A 132 13.47 27.21 -11.64
CA GLU A 132 14.02 25.88 -11.86
C GLU A 132 13.09 24.76 -11.37
N TYR A 133 12.54 24.90 -10.16
CA TYR A 133 11.58 23.93 -9.62
C TYR A 133 10.34 23.82 -10.52
N LEU A 134 9.80 24.95 -10.98
CA LEU A 134 8.64 24.97 -11.87
C LEU A 134 8.95 24.32 -13.23
N ARG A 135 10.14 24.56 -13.80
CA ARG A 135 10.60 23.91 -15.04
C ARG A 135 10.73 22.39 -14.88
N ILE A 136 11.32 21.93 -13.77
CA ILE A 136 11.42 20.50 -13.44
C ILE A 136 10.02 19.88 -13.31
N PHE A 137 9.12 20.56 -12.59
CA PHE A 137 7.73 20.12 -12.45
C PHE A 137 7.05 19.98 -13.83
N ASP A 138 7.14 20.98 -14.69
CA ASP A 138 6.55 20.94 -16.03
C ASP A 138 7.11 19.81 -16.89
N ARG A 139 8.43 19.58 -16.82
CA ARG A 139 9.09 18.50 -17.54
C ARG A 139 8.58 17.14 -17.06
N VAL A 140 8.44 16.94 -15.75
CA VAL A 140 7.86 15.72 -15.18
C VAL A 140 6.40 15.55 -15.62
N GLN A 141 5.59 16.61 -15.55
CA GLN A 141 4.21 16.60 -16.01
C GLN A 141 4.09 16.17 -17.48
N ALA A 142 4.96 16.71 -18.35
CA ALA A 142 4.94 16.42 -19.78
C ALA A 142 5.35 14.97 -20.10
N LEU A 143 6.40 14.46 -19.43
CA LEU A 143 6.96 13.13 -19.71
C LEU A 143 6.19 11.99 -19.04
N PHE A 144 5.63 12.23 -17.85
CA PHE A 144 4.98 11.19 -17.07
C PHE A 144 3.46 11.22 -17.21
N LYS A 145 2.83 12.37 -17.46
CA LYS A 145 1.40 12.59 -17.70
C LYS A 145 0.48 11.50 -17.15
N ASP A 146 0.10 10.52 -17.99
CA ASP A 146 -0.88 9.50 -17.65
C ASP A 146 -0.41 8.54 -16.55
N ARG A 147 0.90 8.39 -16.37
CA ARG A 147 1.57 7.60 -15.31
C ARG A 147 1.54 8.27 -13.93
N ILE A 148 1.24 9.58 -13.85
CA ILE A 148 1.06 10.25 -12.55
C ILE A 148 -0.22 9.71 -11.92
N SER A 149 -0.11 9.13 -10.74
CA SER A 149 -1.24 8.50 -10.05
C SER A 149 -2.07 9.51 -9.26
N ALA A 150 -1.41 10.43 -8.54
CA ALA A 150 -2.07 11.42 -7.70
C ALA A 150 -1.17 12.62 -7.41
N TYR A 151 -1.76 13.67 -6.83
CA TYR A 151 -1.03 14.74 -6.15
C TYR A 151 -1.29 14.68 -4.64
N SER A 152 -0.31 15.07 -3.83
CA SER A 152 -0.49 15.32 -2.40
C SER A 152 -0.33 16.81 -2.12
N VAL A 153 -1.22 17.40 -1.32
CA VAL A 153 -1.14 18.82 -0.91
C VAL A 153 -1.85 19.01 0.41
N HIS A 154 -1.16 19.58 1.39
CA HIS A 154 -1.67 19.67 2.76
C HIS A 154 -2.11 21.09 3.09
N GLY A 155 -3.05 21.59 2.31
CA GLY A 155 -3.56 22.97 2.37
C GLY A 155 -4.25 23.34 1.06
N LYS A 156 -4.49 24.63 0.85
CA LYS A 156 -4.94 25.15 -0.46
C LYS A 156 -3.78 25.08 -1.44
N ILE A 157 -4.03 24.53 -2.63
CA ILE A 157 -3.02 24.41 -3.70
C ILE A 157 -2.41 25.78 -3.98
N HIS A 158 -1.08 25.85 -3.98
CA HIS A 158 -0.36 27.09 -4.26
C HIS A 158 -0.65 27.59 -5.69
N LYS A 159 -0.83 28.90 -5.86
CA LYS A 159 -1.24 29.54 -7.13
C LYS A 159 -0.39 29.13 -8.35
N GLU A 160 0.92 28.95 -8.15
CA GLU A 160 1.86 28.55 -9.20
C GLU A 160 1.61 27.13 -9.74
N MET A 161 0.86 26.30 -9.00
CA MET A 161 0.56 24.92 -9.38
C MET A 161 -0.80 24.77 -10.07
N THR A 162 -1.75 25.69 -9.85
CA THR A 162 -3.15 25.57 -10.29
C THR A 162 -3.30 25.37 -11.80
N GLY A 163 -2.39 25.96 -12.61
CA GLY A 163 -2.36 25.77 -14.06
C GLY A 163 -1.50 24.59 -14.55
N ARG A 164 -0.72 23.98 -13.65
CA ARG A 164 0.28 22.96 -13.99
C ARG A 164 -0.18 21.54 -13.70
N ILE A 165 -1.05 21.34 -12.70
CA ILE A 165 -1.55 20.01 -12.31
C ILE A 165 -2.58 19.44 -13.29
N LEU A 166 -2.66 18.11 -13.36
CA LEU A 166 -3.68 17.41 -14.15
C LEU A 166 -5.02 17.36 -13.39
N LYS A 167 -6.07 17.95 -13.97
CA LYS A 167 -7.39 18.12 -13.32
C LYS A 167 -8.10 16.81 -12.95
N ASN A 168 -7.82 15.72 -13.65
CA ASN A 168 -8.48 14.43 -13.47
C ASN A 168 -7.73 13.50 -12.50
N LYS A 169 -6.69 13.98 -11.83
CA LYS A 169 -5.92 13.16 -10.88
C LYS A 169 -6.44 13.37 -9.45
N PRO A 170 -6.56 12.29 -8.65
CA PRO A 170 -6.89 12.40 -7.24
C PRO A 170 -5.91 13.31 -6.50
N ILE A 171 -6.44 14.04 -5.52
CA ILE A 171 -5.65 14.83 -4.58
C ILE A 171 -5.78 14.21 -3.19
N ALA A 172 -4.65 13.95 -2.55
CA ALA A 172 -4.54 13.57 -1.15
C ALA A 172 -4.21 14.82 -0.33
N ASN A 173 -4.97 15.09 0.73
CA ASN A 173 -4.86 16.35 1.47
C ASN A 173 -4.95 16.20 3.00
N VAL A 174 -5.03 14.98 3.49
CA VAL A 174 -5.22 14.71 4.92
C VAL A 174 -3.88 14.83 5.64
N MET A 175 -3.85 15.61 6.72
CA MET A 175 -2.73 15.66 7.66
C MET A 175 -3.06 14.85 8.92
N PHE A 176 -2.09 14.06 9.38
CA PHE A 176 -2.21 13.22 10.56
C PHE A 176 -0.96 13.35 11.43
N ASP A 177 -1.12 13.00 12.70
CA ASP A 177 -0.11 13.15 13.76
C ASP A 177 1.04 12.13 13.70
N ARG A 178 1.04 11.27 12.67
CA ARG A 178 1.98 10.16 12.47
C ARG A 178 1.98 9.18 13.64
N ALA A 179 0.79 8.75 14.05
CA ALA A 179 0.59 7.80 15.14
C ALA A 179 1.12 8.29 16.48
N GLY A 180 0.85 9.56 16.80
CA GLY A 180 1.33 10.24 18.00
C GLY A 180 2.81 10.63 17.96
N ASN A 181 3.44 10.69 16.78
CA ASN A 181 4.80 11.21 16.65
C ASN A 181 4.85 12.75 16.56
N LEU A 182 3.71 13.41 16.39
CA LEU A 182 3.55 14.86 16.42
C LEU A 182 2.45 15.28 17.38
N GLU A 183 2.76 16.27 18.21
CA GLU A 183 1.79 16.92 19.08
C GLU A 183 1.53 18.33 18.53
N LYS A 184 0.60 18.43 17.56
CA LYS A 184 0.17 19.71 16.98
C LYS A 184 -1.34 19.76 16.81
N GLN A 185 -1.92 20.93 17.05
CA GLN A 185 -3.34 21.17 16.83
C GLN A 185 -3.70 21.00 15.34
N GLY A 186 -4.90 20.47 15.07
CA GLY A 186 -5.42 20.28 13.72
C GLY A 186 -4.92 19.03 12.99
N LEU A 187 -4.07 18.21 13.61
CA LEU A 187 -3.71 16.90 13.07
C LEU A 187 -4.71 15.84 13.52
N LEU A 188 -5.09 14.95 12.60
CA LEU A 188 -5.93 13.80 12.96
C LEU A 188 -5.15 12.86 13.89
N HIS A 189 -5.80 12.51 15.00
CA HIS A 189 -5.35 11.55 16.00
C HIS A 189 -6.43 10.48 16.16
N LYS A 190 -6.02 9.23 16.34
CA LYS A 190 -6.93 8.11 16.66
C LYS A 190 -6.37 7.35 17.86
N ASN A 191 -7.25 6.81 18.69
CA ASN A 191 -6.89 5.83 19.70
C ASN A 191 -7.70 4.55 19.46
N ALA A 192 -7.10 3.57 18.80
CA ALA A 192 -7.77 2.36 18.36
C ALA A 192 -7.84 1.31 19.50
N LYS A 193 -9.06 0.84 19.78
CA LYS A 193 -9.37 -0.14 20.84
C LYS A 193 -9.62 -1.54 20.26
N GLY A 194 -9.59 -2.55 21.12
CA GLY A 194 -9.86 -3.94 20.74
C GLY A 194 -8.88 -4.49 19.69
N LYS A 195 -9.37 -5.43 18.88
CA LYS A 195 -8.61 -6.00 17.76
C LYS A 195 -8.57 -5.01 16.61
N ILE A 196 -7.38 -4.83 16.02
CA ILE A 196 -7.16 -3.85 14.97
C ILE A 196 -6.48 -4.45 13.74
N ARG A 197 -6.69 -3.82 12.60
CA ARG A 197 -5.96 -4.07 11.35
C ARG A 197 -5.44 -2.77 10.76
N CYS A 198 -4.30 -2.87 10.10
CA CYS A 198 -3.77 -1.76 9.32
C CYS A 198 -4.51 -1.67 7.99
N MET A 199 -5.06 -0.50 7.71
CA MET A 199 -5.63 -0.09 6.44
C MET A 199 -4.90 1.14 5.89
N ALA A 200 -3.69 1.41 6.37
CA ALA A 200 -2.85 2.49 5.86
C ALA A 200 -2.44 2.19 4.42
N GLY A 201 -2.61 3.15 3.53
CA GLY A 201 -2.32 2.98 2.12
C GLY A 201 -2.72 4.21 1.32
N SER A 202 -2.68 4.08 0.00
CA SER A 202 -3.15 5.12 -0.92
C SER A 202 -4.55 4.78 -1.45
N LYS A 203 -5.18 5.75 -2.11
CA LYS A 203 -6.47 5.54 -2.80
C LYS A 203 -6.41 4.38 -3.81
N THR A 204 -5.25 4.14 -4.40
CA THR A 204 -5.04 3.12 -5.43
C THR A 204 -4.40 1.85 -4.86
N ASN A 205 -3.97 1.87 -3.59
CA ASN A 205 -3.32 0.75 -2.93
C ASN A 205 -3.71 0.71 -1.44
N ILE A 206 -4.88 0.13 -1.18
CA ILE A 206 -5.32 -0.20 0.17
C ILE A 206 -4.41 -1.35 0.64
N GLY A 207 -3.78 -1.24 1.80
CA GLY A 207 -2.71 -2.18 2.14
C GLY A 207 -2.47 -2.38 3.62
N ILE A 208 -1.83 -3.52 3.91
CA ILE A 208 -1.20 -3.80 5.19
C ILE A 208 -0.05 -2.81 5.39
N TRP A 209 0.32 -2.59 6.65
CA TRP A 209 1.55 -1.88 7.00
C TRP A 209 2.75 -2.43 6.20
N THR A 210 3.60 -1.53 5.72
CA THR A 210 4.84 -1.88 5.02
C THR A 210 6.03 -1.47 5.89
N PRO A 211 6.95 -2.39 6.22
CA PRO A 211 8.18 -2.08 6.94
C PRO A 211 9.01 -1.01 6.22
N GLU A 212 9.59 -0.12 7.01
CA GLU A 212 10.39 1.01 6.54
C GLU A 212 11.89 0.72 6.73
N VAL A 213 12.68 0.91 5.69
CA VAL A 213 14.13 0.69 5.68
C VAL A 213 14.85 2.04 5.73
N LEU A 214 15.61 2.25 6.80
CA LEU A 214 16.44 3.44 7.00
C LEU A 214 17.81 3.30 6.31
N PRO A 215 18.57 4.40 6.14
CA PRO A 215 19.79 4.41 5.33
C PRO A 215 20.86 3.37 5.66
N ASP A 216 20.99 2.95 6.92
CA ASP A 216 21.95 1.93 7.35
C ASP A 216 21.41 0.49 7.28
N GLY A 217 20.22 0.31 6.69
CA GLY A 217 19.50 -0.96 6.60
C GLY A 217 18.66 -1.29 7.84
N THR A 218 18.60 -0.44 8.86
CA THR A 218 17.68 -0.62 9.99
C THR A 218 16.24 -0.66 9.49
N VAL A 219 15.46 -1.64 9.95
CA VAL A 219 14.05 -1.81 9.61
C VAL A 219 13.19 -1.36 10.78
N THR A 220 12.31 -0.40 10.55
CA THR A 220 11.27 0.01 11.52
C THR A 220 9.88 -0.43 11.05
N LEU A 221 8.88 -0.24 11.91
CA LEU A 221 7.52 -0.71 11.65
C LEU A 221 6.93 -0.19 10.35
N CYS A 222 6.88 1.12 10.11
CA CYS A 222 6.40 1.71 8.87
C CYS A 222 6.72 3.20 8.82
N CYS A 223 6.32 3.88 7.74
CA CYS A 223 6.44 5.33 7.56
C CYS A 223 5.69 6.21 8.58
N MET A 224 5.00 5.62 9.57
CA MET A 224 4.46 6.33 10.74
C MET A 224 5.44 6.33 11.91
N ASP A 225 6.42 5.43 11.95
CA ASP A 225 7.31 5.19 13.10
C ASP A 225 8.56 6.08 13.12
N TYR A 226 8.37 7.40 13.02
CA TYR A 226 9.46 8.39 13.10
C TYR A 226 10.22 8.33 14.43
N GLY A 227 9.55 7.90 15.50
CA GLY A 227 10.16 7.72 16.81
C GLY A 227 11.05 6.48 16.93
N MET A 228 11.11 5.63 15.89
CA MET A 228 11.77 4.33 15.91
C MET A 228 11.33 3.51 17.14
N LYS A 229 10.03 3.54 17.47
CA LYS A 229 9.46 2.82 18.63
C LYS A 229 9.60 1.32 18.43
N HIS A 230 9.49 0.86 17.19
CA HIS A 230 9.52 -0.54 16.82
C HIS A 230 10.60 -0.78 15.77
N VAL A 231 11.86 -0.90 16.23
CA VAL A 231 12.95 -1.40 15.41
C VAL A 231 12.82 -2.92 15.29
N LEU A 232 12.55 -3.39 14.07
CA LEU A 232 12.29 -4.80 13.78
C LEU A 232 13.56 -5.61 13.54
N GLY A 233 14.63 -4.95 13.07
CA GLY A 233 15.91 -5.58 12.79
C GLY A 233 16.75 -4.75 11.83
N ASN A 234 17.66 -5.40 11.11
CA ASN A 234 18.48 -4.77 10.07
C ASN A 234 18.60 -5.67 8.84
N ILE A 235 18.10 -5.19 7.69
CA ILE A 235 17.88 -5.96 6.46
C ILE A 235 19.19 -6.38 5.76
N VAL A 236 20.30 -5.70 6.05
CA VAL A 236 21.61 -6.05 5.51
C VAL A 236 22.39 -7.01 6.40
N LYS A 237 21.98 -7.15 7.67
CA LYS A 237 22.62 -8.04 8.66
C LYS A 237 21.85 -9.33 8.88
N GLN A 238 20.55 -9.34 8.61
CA GLN A 238 19.64 -10.44 8.94
C GLN A 238 18.91 -10.93 7.70
N SER A 239 18.43 -12.18 7.74
CA SER A 239 17.43 -12.66 6.80
C SER A 239 16.07 -12.02 7.09
N TRP A 240 15.12 -12.08 6.14
CA TRP A 240 13.78 -11.54 6.40
C TRP A 240 13.04 -12.40 7.43
N GLU A 241 13.31 -13.70 7.42
CA GLU A 241 12.82 -14.71 8.33
C GLU A 241 13.23 -14.41 9.77
N ASP A 242 14.50 -14.05 9.98
CA ASP A 242 15.00 -13.64 11.31
C ASP A 242 14.31 -12.37 11.80
N ILE A 243 14.11 -11.39 10.93
CA ILE A 243 13.40 -10.14 11.27
C ILE A 243 11.94 -10.45 11.62
N TYR A 244 11.27 -11.27 10.82
CA TYR A 244 9.88 -11.68 11.01
C TYR A 244 9.70 -12.49 12.30
N ALA A 245 10.62 -13.41 12.59
CA ALA A 245 10.61 -14.22 13.81
C ALA A 245 11.04 -13.43 15.06
N GLY A 246 11.61 -12.23 14.88
CA GLY A 246 12.09 -11.36 15.94
C GLY A 246 11.01 -10.98 16.94
N ALA A 247 11.40 -10.82 18.22
CA ALA A 247 10.48 -10.57 19.32
C ALA A 247 9.62 -9.30 19.12
N GLU A 248 10.19 -8.23 18.56
CA GLU A 248 9.45 -6.99 18.32
C GLU A 248 8.42 -7.15 17.20
N TYR A 249 8.76 -7.84 16.10
CA TYR A 249 7.81 -8.15 15.04
C TYR A 249 6.64 -9.00 15.57
N GLN A 250 6.95 -10.04 16.35
CA GLN A 250 5.94 -10.89 16.98
C GLN A 250 5.08 -10.13 18.01
N LYS A 251 5.65 -9.16 18.72
CA LYS A 251 4.91 -8.26 19.61
C LYS A 251 3.90 -7.41 18.83
N ILE A 252 4.26 -6.90 17.65
CA ILE A 252 3.33 -6.16 16.78
C ILE A 252 2.16 -7.05 16.36
N LEU A 253 2.43 -8.26 15.89
CA LEU A 253 1.37 -9.20 15.47
C LEU A 253 0.42 -9.52 16.62
N LYS A 254 0.95 -9.78 17.82
CA LYS A 254 0.13 -9.98 19.03
C LYS A 254 -0.64 -8.72 19.40
N GLY A 255 -0.01 -7.56 19.28
CA GLY A 255 -0.65 -6.27 19.56
C GLY A 255 -1.75 -5.89 18.59
N PHE A 256 -1.86 -6.51 17.42
CA PHE A 256 -3.07 -6.39 16.59
C PHE A 256 -4.26 -7.19 17.14
N GLU A 257 -4.01 -8.25 17.91
CA GLU A 257 -5.03 -9.11 18.51
C GLU A 257 -5.37 -8.76 19.97
N ASP A 258 -4.48 -8.05 20.66
CA ASP A 258 -4.58 -7.73 22.08
C ASP A 258 -4.34 -6.23 22.31
N GLU A 259 -5.34 -5.55 22.86
CA GLU A 259 -5.29 -4.11 23.12
C GLU A 259 -4.40 -3.69 24.29
N THR A 260 -4.03 -4.64 25.16
CA THR A 260 -3.16 -4.38 26.30
C THR A 260 -1.70 -4.24 25.89
N ILE A 261 -1.34 -4.68 24.69
CA ILE A 261 0.03 -4.62 24.16
C ILE A 261 0.26 -3.26 23.51
N ASP A 262 1.22 -2.52 24.06
CA ASP A 262 1.61 -1.21 23.56
C ASP A 262 2.36 -1.30 22.21
N ILE A 263 1.63 -0.96 21.15
CA ILE A 263 2.15 -0.83 19.79
C ILE A 263 1.79 0.54 19.21
N LEU A 264 2.65 1.08 18.35
CA LEU A 264 2.46 2.39 17.71
C LEU A 264 1.10 2.50 17.01
N CYS A 265 0.64 1.40 16.41
CA CYS A 265 -0.63 1.33 15.68
C CYS A 265 -1.84 1.73 16.52
N ARG A 266 -1.78 1.64 17.85
CA ARG A 266 -2.85 2.08 18.74
C ARG A 266 -3.17 3.57 18.59
N ASN A 267 -2.21 4.37 18.16
CA ASN A 267 -2.39 5.80 17.93
C ASN A 267 -2.54 6.18 16.45
N CYS A 268 -2.55 5.19 15.54
CA CYS A 268 -2.50 5.43 14.10
C CYS A 268 -3.90 5.60 13.51
N THR A 269 -4.09 6.63 12.68
CA THR A 269 -5.34 6.83 11.91
C THR A 269 -5.62 5.73 10.89
N GLY A 270 -4.58 5.03 10.43
CA GLY A 270 -4.70 3.86 9.56
C GLY A 270 -5.02 2.55 10.30
N ALA A 271 -5.09 2.55 11.63
CA ALA A 271 -5.52 1.38 12.40
C ALA A 271 -7.04 1.43 12.61
N VAL A 272 -7.73 0.38 12.19
CA VAL A 272 -9.20 0.27 12.28
C VAL A 272 -9.61 -0.97 13.04
N GLY A 273 -10.74 -0.90 13.74
CA GLY A 273 -11.39 -2.05 14.37
C GLY A 273 -11.85 -3.07 13.32
N LEU A 274 -12.09 -4.31 13.74
CA LEU A 274 -12.52 -5.38 12.82
C LEU A 274 -13.90 -5.10 12.22
N GLU A 275 -14.79 -4.48 13.00
CA GLU A 275 -16.12 -4.04 12.61
C GLU A 275 -16.11 -2.91 11.56
N GLU A 276 -15.05 -2.09 11.54
CA GLU A 276 -14.85 -1.02 10.57
C GLU A 276 -14.32 -1.54 9.21
N LEU A 277 -13.99 -2.83 9.11
CA LEU A 277 -13.43 -3.38 7.88
C LEU A 277 -14.50 -3.44 6.77
N PRO A 278 -14.12 -3.13 5.50
CA PRO A 278 -15.01 -3.30 4.35
C PRO A 278 -15.59 -4.72 4.23
N SER A 279 -14.81 -5.73 4.58
CA SER A 279 -15.30 -7.12 4.64
C SER A 279 -16.39 -7.33 5.69
N SER A 280 -16.29 -6.68 6.85
CA SER A 280 -17.31 -6.74 7.90
C SER A 280 -18.60 -6.05 7.47
N VAL A 281 -18.50 -4.92 6.76
CA VAL A 281 -19.65 -4.25 6.15
C VAL A 281 -20.34 -5.17 5.14
N LEU A 282 -19.57 -5.79 4.23
CA LEU A 282 -20.12 -6.76 3.28
C LEU A 282 -20.77 -7.96 3.99
N LYS A 283 -20.12 -8.50 5.01
CA LYS A 283 -20.63 -9.65 5.77
C LYS A 283 -21.97 -9.33 6.45
N GLN A 284 -22.11 -8.11 6.99
CA GLN A 284 -23.37 -7.65 7.56
C GLN A 284 -24.44 -7.55 6.46
N ALA A 285 -24.14 -6.94 5.32
CA ALA A 285 -25.07 -6.85 4.19
C ALA A 285 -25.54 -8.22 3.68
N VAL A 286 -24.64 -9.21 3.59
CA VAL A 286 -24.98 -10.60 3.24
C VAL A 286 -25.92 -11.23 4.28
N SER A 287 -25.70 -10.94 5.57
CA SER A 287 -26.56 -11.44 6.65
C SER A 287 -27.94 -10.80 6.62
N ASP A 288 -28.01 -9.49 6.42
CA ASP A 288 -29.27 -8.74 6.33
C ASP A 288 -30.08 -9.14 5.09
N TYR A 289 -29.41 -9.40 3.96
CA TYR A 289 -30.06 -9.91 2.75
C TYR A 289 -30.75 -11.26 3.00
N LYS A 290 -30.08 -12.20 3.69
CA LYS A 290 -30.67 -13.53 4.00
C LYS A 290 -31.95 -13.45 4.85
N VAL A 291 -32.15 -12.34 5.58
CA VAL A 291 -33.36 -12.11 6.38
C VAL A 291 -34.41 -11.34 5.58
N ASN A 292 -33.99 -10.31 4.85
CA ASN A 292 -34.90 -9.28 4.33
C ASN A 292 -35.08 -9.31 2.81
N GLY A 293 -34.18 -9.93 2.05
CA GLY A 293 -34.22 -10.05 0.58
C GLY A 293 -34.16 -8.73 -0.19
N ARG A 294 -33.60 -7.66 0.39
CA ARG A 294 -33.58 -6.30 -0.22
C ARG A 294 -32.53 -6.18 -1.32
N LEU A 295 -32.82 -5.40 -2.35
CA LEU A 295 -31.96 -5.22 -3.55
C LEU A 295 -31.91 -3.75 -4.03
N GLU A 296 -32.11 -2.80 -3.12
CA GLU A 296 -32.27 -1.37 -3.45
C GLU A 296 -30.93 -0.71 -3.78
N THR A 297 -29.92 -1.00 -2.97
CA THR A 297 -28.56 -0.50 -3.12
C THR A 297 -27.67 -1.47 -3.90
N GLU A 298 -26.56 -0.96 -4.43
CA GLU A 298 -25.58 -1.80 -5.12
C GLU A 298 -24.94 -2.83 -4.17
N LEU A 299 -24.68 -2.41 -2.92
CA LEU A 299 -24.14 -3.29 -1.89
C LEU A 299 -25.11 -4.44 -1.59
N GLU A 300 -26.42 -4.17 -1.48
CA GLU A 300 -27.44 -5.20 -1.27
C GLU A 300 -27.53 -6.18 -2.45
N ARG A 301 -27.39 -5.71 -3.70
CA ARG A 301 -27.35 -6.61 -4.88
C ARG A 301 -26.12 -7.51 -4.89
N ILE A 302 -24.97 -6.96 -4.55
CA ILE A 302 -23.73 -7.73 -4.38
C ILE A 302 -23.89 -8.76 -3.25
N ALA A 303 -24.46 -8.34 -2.12
CA ALA A 303 -24.74 -9.21 -1.00
C ALA A 303 -25.67 -10.36 -1.39
N GLY A 304 -26.71 -10.09 -2.19
CA GLY A 304 -27.61 -11.12 -2.73
C GLY A 304 -26.88 -12.13 -3.61
N LYS A 305 -26.04 -11.68 -4.55
CA LYS A 305 -25.21 -12.60 -5.36
C LYS A 305 -24.37 -13.55 -4.51
N ILE A 306 -23.77 -13.05 -3.43
CA ILE A 306 -22.97 -13.87 -2.51
C ILE A 306 -23.88 -14.82 -1.71
N ALA A 307 -25.00 -14.32 -1.18
CA ALA A 307 -25.91 -15.10 -0.34
C ALA A 307 -26.59 -16.25 -1.08
N ASP A 308 -26.93 -16.05 -2.36
CA ASP A 308 -27.72 -16.96 -3.19
C ASP A 308 -26.86 -17.95 -4.00
N SER A 309 -25.52 -17.85 -3.92
CA SER A 309 -24.62 -18.75 -4.64
C SER A 309 -24.23 -19.97 -3.81
N ASP A 310 -24.36 -21.16 -4.39
CA ASP A 310 -23.93 -22.41 -3.75
C ASP A 310 -22.40 -22.57 -3.77
N ASN A 311 -21.76 -22.03 -4.80
CA ASN A 311 -20.33 -22.08 -5.01
C ASN A 311 -19.77 -20.69 -5.24
N ILE A 312 -18.66 -20.37 -4.58
CA ILE A 312 -18.02 -19.07 -4.69
C ILE A 312 -16.53 -19.28 -4.93
N CYS A 313 -16.08 -18.83 -6.09
CA CYS A 313 -14.69 -18.81 -6.48
C CYS A 313 -14.07 -17.44 -6.21
N VAL A 314 -12.92 -17.40 -5.54
CA VAL A 314 -12.04 -16.21 -5.60
C VAL A 314 -11.01 -16.42 -6.69
N PHE A 315 -10.99 -15.52 -7.68
CA PHE A 315 -10.12 -15.60 -8.85
C PHE A 315 -9.02 -14.53 -8.78
N GLY A 316 -7.76 -14.93 -8.92
CA GLY A 316 -6.61 -14.02 -8.90
C GLY A 316 -5.93 -13.98 -7.53
N LEU A 317 -5.09 -14.98 -7.27
CA LEU A 317 -4.40 -15.24 -5.99
C LEU A 317 -3.03 -14.55 -5.92
N GLY A 318 -2.88 -13.46 -6.66
CA GLY A 318 -1.68 -12.63 -6.63
C GLY A 318 -1.55 -11.83 -5.33
N ARG A 319 -0.70 -10.80 -5.38
CA ARG A 319 -0.34 -10.00 -4.20
C ARG A 319 -1.54 -9.44 -3.43
N MET A 320 -2.55 -8.91 -4.11
CA MET A 320 -3.72 -8.33 -3.43
C MET A 320 -4.42 -9.38 -2.56
N PHE A 321 -4.60 -10.59 -3.09
CA PHE A 321 -5.15 -11.72 -2.32
C PHE A 321 -4.25 -12.09 -1.14
N THR A 322 -2.93 -12.28 -1.38
CA THR A 322 -2.01 -12.70 -0.31
C THR A 322 -1.90 -11.68 0.81
N ASP A 323 -1.97 -10.39 0.48
CA ASP A 323 -1.89 -9.30 1.44
C ASP A 323 -3.25 -9.10 2.15
N GLN A 324 -4.39 -9.21 1.47
CA GLN A 324 -5.65 -8.72 2.03
C GLN A 324 -6.65 -9.82 2.40
N TYR A 325 -6.72 -10.92 1.66
CA TYR A 325 -7.90 -11.79 1.70
C TYR A 325 -8.17 -12.36 3.10
N PHE A 326 -7.14 -12.91 3.75
CA PHE A 326 -7.25 -13.40 5.12
C PHE A 326 -7.01 -12.30 6.16
N TYR A 327 -6.08 -11.37 5.89
CA TYR A 327 -5.71 -10.32 6.85
C TYR A 327 -6.87 -9.37 7.15
N LEU A 328 -7.59 -8.96 6.11
CA LEU A 328 -8.78 -8.10 6.18
C LEU A 328 -10.08 -8.91 6.27
N LEU A 329 -10.04 -10.19 6.61
CA LEU A 329 -11.22 -11.02 6.86
C LEU A 329 -12.20 -11.18 5.68
N TRP A 330 -11.75 -10.95 4.44
CA TRP A 330 -12.57 -11.17 3.25
C TRP A 330 -13.01 -12.63 3.12
N ASN A 331 -12.20 -13.58 3.60
CA ASN A 331 -12.57 -14.99 3.69
C ASN A 331 -13.87 -15.21 4.48
N THR A 332 -14.17 -14.37 5.48
CA THR A 332 -15.38 -14.50 6.31
C THR A 332 -16.62 -13.85 5.70
N ALA A 333 -16.43 -12.94 4.74
CA ALA A 333 -17.49 -12.21 4.06
C ALA A 333 -17.87 -12.87 2.72
N ILE A 334 -16.86 -13.28 1.96
CA ILE A 334 -17.02 -13.94 0.66
C ILE A 334 -17.28 -15.44 0.83
N ASN A 335 -16.66 -16.08 1.83
CA ASN A 335 -16.82 -17.51 2.13
C ASN A 335 -16.60 -18.41 0.90
N ALA A 336 -15.50 -18.18 0.19
CA ALA A 336 -15.15 -18.95 -1.01
C ALA A 336 -14.87 -20.41 -0.66
N ASN A 337 -15.32 -21.32 -1.51
CA ASN A 337 -15.09 -22.76 -1.39
C ASN A 337 -14.17 -23.31 -2.50
N VAL A 338 -13.77 -22.46 -3.44
CA VAL A 338 -12.80 -22.77 -4.48
C VAL A 338 -11.97 -21.53 -4.81
N PHE A 339 -10.72 -21.74 -5.20
CA PHE A 339 -9.87 -20.68 -5.75
C PHE A 339 -9.50 -20.98 -7.20
N SER A 340 -9.16 -19.96 -7.97
CA SER A 340 -8.63 -20.13 -9.32
C SER A 340 -7.68 -19.00 -9.69
N ASP A 341 -6.72 -19.29 -10.57
CA ASP A 341 -5.75 -18.32 -11.06
C ASP A 341 -5.31 -18.71 -12.48
N ASN A 342 -4.71 -17.78 -13.23
CA ASN A 342 -4.09 -18.09 -14.51
C ASN A 342 -2.69 -18.70 -14.35
N ASN A 343 -2.10 -18.64 -13.16
CA ASN A 343 -0.78 -19.19 -12.86
C ASN A 343 -0.87 -20.70 -12.63
N GLU A 344 -0.42 -21.45 -13.63
CA GLU A 344 -0.39 -22.92 -13.62
C GLU A 344 0.39 -23.50 -12.45
N ALA A 345 1.41 -22.78 -11.96
CA ALA A 345 2.27 -23.24 -10.87
C ALA A 345 1.56 -23.40 -9.52
N ILE A 346 0.37 -22.81 -9.36
CA ILE A 346 -0.41 -22.89 -8.12
C ILE A 346 -1.70 -23.72 -8.28
N TRP A 347 -1.95 -24.31 -9.44
CA TRP A 347 -3.08 -25.22 -9.62
C TRP A 347 -2.90 -26.49 -8.79
N ASN A 348 -4.01 -27.04 -8.31
CA ASN A 348 -4.11 -28.16 -7.37
C ASN A 348 -3.42 -27.96 -6.02
N THR A 349 -2.92 -26.76 -5.74
CA THR A 349 -2.43 -26.41 -4.40
C THR A 349 -3.59 -26.08 -3.47
N ARG A 350 -3.38 -26.26 -2.17
CA ARG A 350 -4.36 -25.93 -1.13
C ARG A 350 -3.92 -24.72 -0.31
N ILE A 351 -4.83 -23.77 -0.13
CA ILE A 351 -4.65 -22.59 0.71
C ILE A 351 -5.80 -22.59 1.73
N ASN A 352 -5.49 -22.84 3.01
CA ASN A 352 -6.48 -22.98 4.09
C ASN A 352 -7.62 -23.94 3.71
N ASP A 353 -7.25 -25.14 3.25
CA ASP A 353 -8.15 -26.23 2.84
C ASP A 353 -9.00 -25.98 1.59
N ILE A 354 -8.87 -24.82 0.95
CA ILE A 354 -9.51 -24.52 -0.34
C ILE A 354 -8.51 -24.82 -1.47
N THR A 355 -8.94 -25.59 -2.47
CA THR A 355 -8.12 -25.94 -3.63
C THR A 355 -8.14 -24.80 -4.65
N CYS A 356 -6.97 -24.47 -5.20
CA CYS A 356 -6.86 -23.65 -6.40
C CYS A 356 -6.96 -24.55 -7.64
N ILE A 357 -7.95 -24.31 -8.50
CA ILE A 357 -8.19 -25.09 -9.72
C ILE A 357 -7.86 -24.27 -10.97
N GLU A 358 -7.68 -24.95 -12.10
CA GLU A 358 -7.54 -24.26 -13.39
C GLU A 358 -8.86 -23.59 -13.80
N PRO A 359 -8.81 -22.48 -14.58
CA PRO A 359 -10.02 -21.73 -14.92
C PRO A 359 -11.09 -22.53 -15.68
N SER A 360 -10.73 -23.51 -16.50
CA SER A 360 -11.65 -24.37 -17.26
C SER A 360 -12.59 -25.17 -16.35
N GLN A 361 -12.08 -25.67 -15.22
CA GLN A 361 -12.84 -26.48 -14.26
C GLN A 361 -13.94 -25.69 -13.55
N LEU A 362 -13.90 -24.36 -13.58
CA LEU A 362 -14.95 -23.53 -12.95
C LEU A 362 -16.33 -23.75 -13.59
N SER A 363 -16.38 -24.15 -14.86
CA SER A 363 -17.64 -24.46 -15.56
C SER A 363 -18.37 -25.70 -15.02
N GLU A 364 -17.70 -26.53 -14.20
CA GLU A 364 -18.29 -27.72 -13.57
C GLU A 364 -19.10 -27.38 -12.32
N TYR A 365 -18.97 -26.16 -11.79
CA TYR A 365 -19.66 -25.72 -10.59
C TYR A 365 -21.04 -25.13 -10.91
N ASN A 366 -22.09 -25.76 -10.38
CA ASN A 366 -23.44 -25.21 -10.46
C ASN A 366 -23.57 -23.96 -9.58
N ASN A 367 -24.39 -23.00 -10.01
CA ASN A 367 -24.69 -21.77 -9.27
C ASN A 367 -23.41 -21.06 -8.74
N LEU A 368 -22.43 -20.93 -9.63
CA LEU A 368 -21.13 -20.35 -9.31
C LEU A 368 -21.18 -18.82 -9.36
N LEU A 369 -20.66 -18.18 -8.32
CA LEU A 369 -20.20 -16.79 -8.35
C LEU A 369 -18.67 -16.75 -8.43
N VAL A 370 -18.13 -15.96 -9.35
CA VAL A 370 -16.70 -15.64 -9.35
C VAL A 370 -16.48 -14.23 -8.82
N VAL A 371 -15.68 -14.11 -7.75
CA VAL A 371 -15.17 -12.85 -7.22
C VAL A 371 -13.73 -12.65 -7.70
N THR A 372 -13.50 -11.74 -8.64
CA THR A 372 -12.15 -11.40 -9.08
C THR A 372 -11.46 -10.54 -8.02
N PHE A 373 -10.26 -10.96 -7.58
CA PHE A 373 -9.53 -10.34 -6.48
C PHE A 373 -8.26 -9.64 -6.98
N VAL A 374 -8.43 -8.82 -8.02
CA VAL A 374 -7.38 -8.01 -8.64
C VAL A 374 -7.89 -6.60 -8.91
N LYS A 375 -6.98 -5.63 -9.05
CA LYS A 375 -7.34 -4.22 -9.33
C LYS A 375 -7.95 -4.02 -10.72
N ASN A 376 -7.42 -4.72 -11.73
CA ASN A 376 -7.92 -4.69 -13.09
C ASN A 376 -8.17 -6.12 -13.55
N ASP A 377 -9.44 -6.46 -13.72
CA ASP A 377 -9.89 -7.81 -14.06
C ASP A 377 -10.45 -7.90 -15.47
N PHE A 378 -10.29 -6.88 -16.33
CA PHE A 378 -10.91 -6.84 -17.65
C PHE A 378 -10.59 -8.09 -18.50
N ALA A 379 -9.31 -8.45 -18.59
CA ALA A 379 -8.88 -9.64 -19.33
C ALA A 379 -9.41 -10.94 -18.68
N ILE A 380 -9.45 -10.99 -17.35
CA ILE A 380 -9.97 -12.15 -16.60
C ILE A 380 -11.46 -12.33 -16.89
N ARG A 381 -12.25 -11.25 -16.80
CA ARG A 381 -13.70 -11.28 -17.11
C ARG A 381 -13.98 -11.77 -18.51
N ASN A 382 -13.24 -11.28 -19.50
CA ASN A 382 -13.43 -11.72 -20.89
C ASN A 382 -13.15 -13.21 -21.05
N ARG A 383 -12.09 -13.72 -20.40
CA ARG A 383 -11.78 -15.16 -20.40
C ARG A 383 -12.88 -15.98 -19.71
N LEU A 384 -13.33 -15.56 -18.54
CA LEU A 384 -14.40 -16.26 -17.80
C LEU A 384 -15.72 -16.29 -18.58
N LYS A 385 -16.08 -15.19 -19.25
CA LYS A 385 -17.26 -15.14 -20.13
C LYS A 385 -17.15 -16.11 -21.30
N ASN A 386 -15.97 -16.27 -21.89
CA ASN A 386 -15.74 -17.26 -22.95
C ASN A 386 -15.88 -18.71 -22.46
N LEU A 387 -15.71 -18.95 -21.15
CA LEU A 387 -15.98 -20.23 -20.49
C LEU A 387 -17.46 -20.39 -20.07
N GLY A 388 -18.34 -19.46 -20.46
CA GLY A 388 -19.76 -19.47 -20.08
C GLY A 388 -20.06 -18.93 -18.69
N ILE A 389 -19.07 -18.42 -17.97
CA ILE A 389 -19.23 -17.89 -16.61
C ILE A 389 -19.61 -16.41 -16.69
N THR A 390 -20.83 -16.08 -16.26
CA THR A 390 -21.39 -14.71 -16.37
C THR A 390 -21.66 -14.06 -15.03
N ASN A 391 -21.87 -14.83 -13.97
CA ASN A 391 -22.04 -14.32 -12.61
C ASN A 391 -20.67 -13.98 -12.00
N ILE A 392 -20.19 -12.77 -12.32
CA ILE A 392 -18.88 -12.26 -11.92
C ILE A 392 -19.07 -10.93 -11.20
N ILE A 393 -18.37 -10.75 -10.08
CA ILE A 393 -18.16 -9.47 -9.41
C ILE A 393 -16.67 -9.29 -9.13
N SER A 394 -16.22 -8.05 -9.01
CA SER A 394 -14.85 -7.71 -8.64
C SER A 394 -14.78 -7.20 -7.23
N ILE A 395 -13.63 -7.41 -6.60
CA ILE A 395 -13.33 -6.80 -5.31
C ILE A 395 -13.41 -5.27 -5.37
N MET A 396 -13.10 -4.66 -6.51
CA MET A 396 -13.20 -3.21 -6.70
C MET A 396 -14.66 -2.74 -6.72
N GLU A 397 -15.58 -3.46 -7.38
CA GLU A 397 -17.02 -3.16 -7.31
C GLU A 397 -17.55 -3.28 -5.88
N ILE A 398 -17.07 -4.26 -5.10
CA ILE A 398 -17.41 -4.40 -3.68
C ILE A 398 -16.94 -3.17 -2.89
N TYR A 399 -15.68 -2.76 -3.05
CA TYR A 399 -15.15 -1.55 -2.40
C TYR A 399 -15.94 -0.30 -2.80
N ASP A 400 -16.27 -0.13 -4.07
CA ASP A 400 -17.04 1.02 -4.56
C ASP A 400 -18.46 1.04 -3.98
N ALA A 401 -19.11 -0.12 -3.86
CA ALA A 401 -20.45 -0.23 -3.30
C ALA A 401 -20.50 0.08 -1.79
N ILE A 402 -19.42 -0.21 -1.05
CA ILE A 402 -19.32 0.09 0.38
C ILE A 402 -19.09 1.60 0.62
N ASN A 403 -18.42 2.29 -0.30
CA ASN A 403 -18.04 3.69 -0.14
C ASN A 403 -19.06 4.69 -0.72
N ARG A 404 -20.19 4.21 -1.26
CA ARG A 404 -21.32 5.03 -1.75
C ARG A 404 -22.42 5.07 -0.72
#